data_AF-W7BXT5-F1
#
_entry.id   AF-W7BXT5-F1
#
_cell.length_a   1.000
_cell.length_b   1.000
_cell.length_c   1.000
_cell.angle_alpha   90.00
_cell.angle_beta   90.00
_cell.angle_gamma   90.00
#
_symmetry.space_group_name_H-M   'P 1'
#
loop_
_entity.id
_entity.type
_entity.pdbx_description
1 polymer ?
#
loop_
_entity_poly.entity_id
_entity_poly.type
_entity_poly.pdbx_seq_one_letter_code
_entity_poly.pdbx_strand_id
1 'polypeptide(L)'
;MAANAVSALFQDDKSSTNTLKPTTAQKTIDFAQNMINVVQTPAVKAGLQLDLDKAQNLLNASKPPVNFDITVAPFKLGKDNYVTGQFSGDIAKISLTVNNNAEGSKINVTAPDFKYYANNVIHNQTDIVILKAYDGNGKLLVTKTVTVTKDTPVLKGSISSLTPFQLGKDSYITGTFTGDIVKVELQINEVPLQRINVTDGTIKYYAKPNIKTTTDPVVLVAFNAAGEAVSSKEVTFASTGTTNGDVTVNPFLLGKDGYVKGQFTGDVAKISLTVKQAKGSTISVPTIGPDFQYYAKTLIKNRTDEVTLTAYNALGGEIKTVSVPVL
;
A
#
# COMPACT_ATOMS: atom_id res chain seq x y z
N MET A 1 26.92 57.32 40.73
CA MET A 1 25.78 57.34 39.78
C MET A 1 25.81 56.13 38.84
N ALA A 2 26.82 55.96 37.99
CA ALA A 2 26.91 54.79 37.08
C ALA A 2 26.99 53.45 37.83
N ALA A 3 27.80 53.36 38.90
CA ALA A 3 27.89 52.14 39.72
C ALA A 3 26.53 51.69 40.29
N ASN A 4 25.76 52.61 40.86
CA ASN A 4 24.42 52.33 41.38
C ASN A 4 23.44 51.90 40.27
N ALA A 5 23.57 52.49 39.07
CA ALA A 5 22.71 52.14 37.94
C ALA A 5 22.97 50.71 37.45
N VAL A 6 24.24 50.28 37.42
CA VAL A 6 24.62 48.91 37.05
C VAL A 6 24.25 47.92 38.14
N SER A 7 24.55 48.23 39.41
CA SER A 7 24.27 47.33 40.53
C SER A 7 22.76 47.11 40.72
N ALA A 8 21.95 48.14 40.47
CA ALA A 8 20.49 48.07 40.56
C ALA A 8 19.81 47.15 39.53
N LEU A 9 20.54 46.70 38.49
CA LEU A 9 20.03 45.70 37.54
C LEU A 9 19.96 44.31 38.15
N PHE A 10 20.73 44.06 39.21
CA PHE A 10 20.90 42.75 39.83
C PHE A 10 20.10 42.63 41.13
N GLN A 11 19.78 41.39 41.50
CA GLN A 11 19.15 41.07 42.77
C GLN A 11 19.98 41.65 43.92
N ASP A 12 19.28 42.19 44.93
CA ASP A 12 19.87 42.82 46.12
C ASP A 12 20.88 43.95 45.84
N ASP A 13 20.77 44.58 44.66
CA ASP A 13 21.65 45.64 44.17
C ASP A 13 23.13 45.23 44.10
N LYS A 14 23.40 43.97 43.77
CA LYS A 14 24.76 43.37 43.75
C LYS A 14 25.02 42.57 42.47
N SER A 15 25.97 43.02 41.65
CA SER A 15 26.39 42.34 40.41
C SER A 15 27.02 40.95 40.64
N SER A 16 27.47 40.67 41.87
CA SER A 16 27.99 39.36 42.27
C SER A 16 26.91 38.27 42.41
N THR A 17 25.63 38.63 42.52
CA THR A 17 24.53 37.66 42.66
C THR A 17 24.28 36.83 41.41
N ASN A 18 24.81 37.24 40.26
CA ASN A 18 24.56 36.62 38.95
C ASN A 18 23.07 36.49 38.60
N THR A 19 22.21 37.27 39.24
CA THR A 19 20.75 37.17 39.13
C THR A 19 20.21 38.56 38.87
N LEU A 20 19.36 38.72 37.86
CA LEU A 20 18.71 40.00 37.57
C LEU A 20 17.47 40.20 38.45
N LYS A 21 17.13 41.47 38.71
CA LYS A 21 15.80 41.78 39.26
C LYS A 21 14.71 41.41 38.23
N PRO A 22 13.52 40.99 38.68
CA PRO A 22 12.38 40.77 37.79
C PRO A 22 11.99 41.99 36.95
N THR A 23 12.32 43.20 37.42
CA THR A 23 12.02 44.47 36.75
C THR A 23 13.09 44.89 35.73
N THR A 24 14.22 44.20 35.66
CA THR A 24 15.30 44.54 34.74
C THR A 24 14.88 44.21 33.31
N ALA A 25 14.86 45.24 32.45
CA ALA A 25 14.52 45.13 31.04
C ALA A 25 15.60 45.79 30.17
N GLN A 26 15.53 45.60 28.85
CA GLN A 26 16.53 46.15 27.93
C GLN A 26 16.69 47.68 28.11
N LYS A 27 15.57 48.41 28.25
CA LYS A 27 15.58 49.87 28.48
C LYS A 27 16.38 50.30 29.71
N THR A 28 16.40 49.49 30.78
CA THR A 28 17.14 49.82 32.01
C THR A 28 18.62 49.51 31.87
N ILE A 29 18.97 48.48 31.09
CA ILE A 29 20.36 48.20 30.69
C ILE A 29 20.90 49.32 29.80
N ASP A 30 20.12 49.76 28.80
CA ASP A 30 20.50 50.87 27.90
C ASP A 30 20.70 52.18 28.68
N PHE A 31 19.85 52.44 29.69
CA PHE A 31 20.03 53.57 30.59
C PHE A 31 21.34 53.48 31.40
N ALA A 32 21.66 52.31 31.95
CA ALA A 32 22.93 52.09 32.64
C ALA A 32 24.13 52.26 31.71
N GLN A 33 24.05 51.78 30.46
CA GLN A 33 25.07 52.00 29.42
C GLN A 33 25.34 53.48 29.20
N ASN A 34 24.30 54.31 29.10
CA ASN A 34 24.45 55.76 28.94
C ASN A 34 25.16 56.41 30.14
N MET A 35 24.92 55.92 31.35
CA MET A 35 25.63 56.39 32.55
C MET A 35 27.09 55.92 32.59
N ILE A 36 27.41 54.73 32.08
CA ILE A 36 28.79 54.25 31.93
C ILE A 36 29.54 55.09 30.89
N ASN A 37 28.87 55.50 29.80
CA ASN A 37 29.49 56.24 28.70
C ASN A 37 30.13 57.56 29.16
N VAL A 38 29.56 58.22 30.18
CA VAL A 38 30.05 59.49 30.75
C VAL A 38 31.10 59.33 31.86
N VAL A 39 31.49 58.11 32.23
CA VAL A 39 32.55 57.86 33.23
C VAL A 39 33.92 58.15 32.62
N GLN A 40 34.69 59.05 33.24
CA GLN A 40 36.00 59.49 32.72
C GLN A 40 37.15 58.54 33.09
N THR A 41 37.10 57.91 34.27
CA THR A 41 38.17 57.01 34.74
C THR A 41 38.14 55.68 34.00
N PRO A 42 39.17 55.33 33.18
CA PRO A 42 39.09 54.17 32.28
C PRO A 42 38.93 52.83 33.02
N ALA A 43 39.66 52.63 34.11
CA ALA A 43 39.58 51.40 34.90
C ALA A 43 38.19 51.18 35.52
N VAL A 44 37.56 52.24 36.02
CA VAL A 44 36.20 52.19 36.58
C VAL A 44 35.18 51.91 35.48
N LYS A 45 35.32 52.56 34.32
CA LYS A 45 34.44 52.34 33.16
C LYS A 45 34.51 50.89 32.68
N ALA A 46 35.71 50.31 32.59
CA ALA A 46 35.90 48.92 32.19
C ALA A 46 35.24 47.92 33.15
N GLY A 47 35.39 48.13 34.47
CA GLY A 47 34.74 47.29 35.48
C GLY A 47 33.22 47.33 35.42
N LEU A 48 32.64 48.53 35.26
CA LEU A 48 31.19 48.69 35.12
C LEU A 48 30.66 48.09 33.81
N GLN A 49 31.42 48.18 32.72
CA GLN A 49 31.04 47.59 31.45
C GLN A 49 30.98 46.06 31.55
N LEU A 50 31.94 45.43 32.25
CA LEU A 50 31.94 43.98 32.47
C LEU A 50 30.67 43.52 33.20
N ASP A 51 30.27 44.24 34.25
CA ASP A 51 29.04 43.96 34.98
C ASP A 51 27.79 44.21 34.13
N LEU A 52 27.78 45.25 33.29
CA LEU A 52 26.67 45.51 32.38
C LEU A 52 26.54 44.44 31.28
N ASP A 53 27.65 44.00 30.70
CA ASP A 53 27.69 42.93 29.69
C ASP A 53 27.16 41.62 30.29
N LYS A 54 27.51 41.35 31.54
CA LYS A 54 26.96 40.23 32.30
C LYS A 54 25.46 40.36 32.52
N ALA A 55 24.96 41.55 32.88
CA ALA A 55 23.52 41.80 32.98
C ALA A 55 22.82 41.57 31.64
N GLN A 56 23.41 42.01 30.53
CA GLN A 56 22.89 41.82 29.19
C GLN A 56 22.82 40.32 28.82
N ASN A 57 23.84 39.55 29.16
CA ASN A 57 23.87 38.11 28.92
C ASN A 57 22.82 37.37 29.75
N LEU A 58 22.65 37.72 31.03
CA LEU A 58 21.60 37.17 31.88
C LEU A 58 20.20 37.52 31.37
N LEU A 59 19.99 38.75 30.90
CA LEU A 59 18.70 39.16 30.34
C LEU A 59 18.39 38.38 29.06
N ASN A 60 19.39 38.18 28.19
CA ASN A 60 19.23 37.40 26.97
C ASN A 60 18.97 35.91 27.26
N ALA A 61 19.62 35.35 28.28
CA ALA A 61 19.40 33.97 28.72
C ALA A 61 18.05 33.76 29.44
N SER A 62 17.51 34.81 30.07
CA SER A 62 16.19 34.78 30.73
C SER A 62 15.01 34.82 29.77
N LYS A 63 15.24 35.27 28.53
CA LYS A 63 14.21 35.21 27.48
C LYS A 63 13.97 33.73 27.15
N PRO A 64 12.72 33.26 27.06
CA PRO A 64 12.45 31.89 26.65
C PRO A 64 13.17 31.62 25.32
N PRO A 65 13.73 30.41 25.11
CA PRO A 65 14.28 30.05 23.81
C PRO A 65 13.19 30.31 22.77
N VAL A 66 13.51 31.10 21.75
CA VAL A 66 12.56 31.46 20.72
C VAL A 66 12.32 30.21 19.88
N ASN A 67 11.38 29.38 20.31
CA ASN A 67 11.06 28.14 19.63
C ASN A 67 10.12 28.50 18.50
N PHE A 68 10.70 28.83 17.35
CA PHE A 68 9.95 29.03 16.13
C PHE A 68 9.59 27.66 15.57
N ASP A 69 8.31 27.32 15.60
CA ASP A 69 7.82 26.12 14.92
C ASP A 69 6.95 26.54 13.74
N ILE A 70 7.10 25.81 12.64
CA ILE A 70 6.29 25.94 11.45
C ILE A 70 5.97 24.57 10.87
N THR A 71 4.68 24.31 10.74
CA THR A 71 4.12 23.16 10.05
C THR A 71 3.55 23.63 8.72
N VAL A 72 3.70 22.80 7.69
CA VAL A 72 3.24 23.12 6.34
C VAL A 72 2.42 21.94 5.84
N ALA A 73 1.18 22.20 5.43
CA ALA A 73 0.35 21.20 4.80
C ALA A 73 0.89 20.87 3.38
N PRO A 74 0.76 19.62 2.90
CA PRO A 74 1.06 19.32 1.51
C PRO A 74 0.20 20.16 0.56
N PHE A 75 0.81 20.68 -0.50
CA PHE A 75 0.13 21.43 -1.56
C PHE A 75 -0.43 20.45 -2.61
N LYS A 76 -1.74 20.46 -2.82
CA LYS A 76 -2.42 19.59 -3.79
C LYS A 76 -2.54 20.28 -5.15
N LEU A 77 -1.69 19.85 -6.08
CA LEU A 77 -1.64 20.35 -7.45
C LEU A 77 -3.00 20.17 -8.15
N GLY A 78 -3.47 21.23 -8.80
CA GLY A 78 -4.75 21.28 -9.52
C GLY A 78 -5.97 21.53 -8.64
N LYS A 79 -5.78 21.71 -7.32
CA LYS A 79 -6.87 21.97 -6.37
C LYS A 79 -6.58 23.14 -5.44
N ASP A 80 -5.40 23.15 -4.84
CA ASP A 80 -5.03 24.18 -3.87
C ASP A 80 -4.52 25.43 -4.59
N ASN A 81 -4.94 26.59 -4.09
CA ASN A 81 -4.42 27.88 -4.56
C ASN A 81 -3.29 28.43 -3.68
N TYR A 82 -3.18 27.92 -2.45
CA TYR A 82 -2.31 28.45 -1.41
C TYR A 82 -1.52 27.33 -0.75
N VAL A 83 -0.24 27.57 -0.46
CA VAL A 83 0.48 26.83 0.57
C VAL A 83 -0.04 27.31 1.92
N THR A 84 -0.41 26.37 2.80
CA THR A 84 -1.00 26.66 4.11
C THR A 84 -0.28 25.88 5.20
N GLY A 85 -0.49 26.30 6.45
CA GLY A 85 0.09 25.64 7.61
C GLY A 85 -0.08 26.48 8.86
N GLN A 86 0.60 26.07 9.92
CA GLN A 86 0.55 26.73 11.23
C GLN A 86 1.94 27.08 11.73
N PHE A 87 2.03 28.13 12.54
CA PHE A 87 3.28 28.59 13.10
C PHE A 87 3.12 29.18 14.51
N SER A 88 4.24 29.24 15.23
CA SER A 88 4.34 29.86 16.55
C SER A 88 5.64 30.67 16.70
N GLY A 89 5.72 31.44 17.79
CA GLY A 89 6.83 32.37 18.03
C GLY A 89 6.74 33.65 17.20
N ASP A 90 7.81 34.45 17.24
CA ASP A 90 7.83 35.81 16.68
C ASP A 90 8.07 35.87 15.15
N ILE A 91 7.47 34.93 14.41
CA ILE A 91 7.46 34.98 12.93
C ILE A 91 6.49 36.09 12.50
N ALA A 92 6.98 37.04 11.72
CA ALA A 92 6.18 38.17 11.22
C ALA A 92 5.94 38.10 9.71
N LYS A 93 6.86 37.46 8.95
CA LYS A 93 6.80 37.40 7.49
C LYS A 93 7.16 36.02 6.95
N ILE A 94 6.59 35.68 5.80
CA ILE A 94 6.96 34.47 5.05
C ILE A 94 7.17 34.75 3.56
N SER A 95 7.93 33.90 2.88
CA SER A 95 8.09 33.88 1.41
C SER A 95 8.27 32.44 0.89
N LEU A 96 8.09 32.26 -0.42
CA LEU A 96 8.35 30.99 -1.12
C LEU A 96 9.47 31.13 -2.16
N THR A 97 10.23 30.05 -2.34
CA THR A 97 11.08 29.81 -3.51
C THR A 97 10.65 28.50 -4.17
N VAL A 98 10.59 28.47 -5.50
CA VAL A 98 10.26 27.26 -6.29
C VAL A 98 11.42 26.99 -7.25
N ASN A 99 11.94 25.76 -7.29
CA ASN A 99 13.01 25.30 -8.19
C ASN A 99 14.27 26.19 -8.18
N ASN A 100 14.64 26.72 -7.01
CA ASN A 100 15.76 27.66 -6.83
C ASN A 100 15.65 28.97 -7.64
N ASN A 101 14.45 29.32 -8.12
CA ASN A 101 14.20 30.62 -8.75
C ASN A 101 14.28 31.78 -7.75
N ALA A 102 14.14 33.00 -8.25
CA ALA A 102 14.06 34.20 -7.42
C ALA A 102 13.03 34.04 -6.29
N GLU A 103 13.38 34.52 -5.10
CA GLU A 103 12.50 34.48 -3.94
C GLU A 103 11.25 35.33 -4.18
N GLY A 104 10.08 34.77 -3.87
CA GLY A 104 8.81 35.47 -3.95
C GLY A 104 8.68 36.61 -2.95
N SER A 105 7.60 37.37 -3.06
CA SER A 105 7.33 38.50 -2.18
C SER A 105 7.20 38.05 -0.72
N LYS A 106 7.86 38.79 0.19
CA LYS A 106 7.66 38.61 1.64
C LYS A 106 6.31 39.19 2.03
N ILE A 107 5.43 38.37 2.60
CA ILE A 107 4.11 38.78 3.08
C ILE A 107 4.07 38.73 4.60
N ASN A 108 3.28 39.60 5.23
CA ASN A 108 3.05 39.56 6.66
C ASN A 108 2.12 38.40 7.03
N VAL A 109 2.35 37.79 8.19
CA VAL A 109 1.52 36.70 8.75
C VAL A 109 1.19 36.96 10.21
N THR A 110 0.15 36.31 10.70
CA THR A 110 -0.26 36.38 12.11
C THR A 110 -0.63 34.97 12.56
N ALA A 111 -0.09 34.54 13.70
CA ALA A 111 -0.32 33.20 14.24
C ALA A 111 -1.83 32.99 14.54
N PRO A 112 -2.33 31.73 14.51
CA PRO A 112 -1.57 30.51 14.32
C PRO A 112 -1.40 30.08 12.86
N ASP A 113 -2.29 30.47 11.96
CA ASP A 113 -2.32 29.96 10.59
C ASP A 113 -1.63 30.91 9.61
N PHE A 114 -1.08 30.37 8.53
CA PHE A 114 -0.63 31.18 7.38
C PHE A 114 -1.20 30.64 6.07
N LYS A 115 -1.25 31.53 5.08
CA LYS A 115 -1.52 31.20 3.68
C LYS A 115 -0.59 32.00 2.77
N TYR A 116 -0.02 31.33 1.77
CA TYR A 116 0.80 31.95 0.74
C TYR A 116 0.30 31.51 -0.64
N TYR A 117 -0.10 32.46 -1.49
CA TYR A 117 -0.63 32.15 -2.82
C TYR A 117 0.47 31.56 -3.70
N ALA A 118 0.25 30.36 -4.24
CA ALA A 118 1.28 29.60 -4.94
C ALA A 118 0.80 28.95 -6.25
N ASN A 119 -0.47 29.09 -6.60
CA ASN A 119 -1.05 28.50 -7.82
C ASN A 119 -0.35 28.94 -9.11
N ASN A 120 0.25 30.14 -9.11
CA ASN A 120 0.95 30.69 -10.26
C ASN A 120 2.44 30.31 -10.34
N VAL A 121 2.95 29.57 -9.36
CA VAL A 121 4.39 29.24 -9.28
C VAL A 121 4.67 27.75 -9.07
N ILE A 122 3.74 27.00 -8.48
CA ILE A 122 3.83 25.53 -8.34
C ILE A 122 3.00 24.88 -9.44
N HIS A 123 3.66 24.20 -10.38
CA HIS A 123 3.02 23.63 -11.57
C HIS A 123 3.20 22.11 -11.70
N ASN A 124 4.20 21.54 -11.03
CA ASN A 124 4.54 20.13 -11.14
C ASN A 124 4.76 19.50 -9.77
N GLN A 125 4.47 18.20 -9.64
CA GLN A 125 4.76 17.44 -8.43
C GLN A 125 6.27 17.36 -8.11
N THR A 126 7.11 17.52 -9.13
CA THR A 126 8.58 17.54 -9.00
C THR A 126 9.13 18.91 -8.63
N ASP A 127 8.29 19.95 -8.50
CA ASP A 127 8.76 21.27 -8.11
C ASP A 127 9.32 21.24 -6.68
N ILE A 128 10.54 21.77 -6.51
CA ILE A 128 11.18 21.91 -5.20
C ILE A 128 10.69 23.23 -4.59
N VAL A 129 9.77 23.13 -3.63
CA VAL A 129 9.13 24.29 -3.01
C VAL A 129 9.66 24.49 -1.59
N ILE A 130 10.21 25.67 -1.33
CA ILE A 130 10.83 26.04 -0.06
C ILE A 130 10.12 27.26 0.53
N LEU A 131 9.54 27.09 1.72
CA LEU A 131 8.98 28.16 2.55
C LEU A 131 10.06 28.72 3.48
N LYS A 132 10.15 30.04 3.55
CA LYS A 132 11.05 30.77 4.45
C LYS A 132 10.23 31.67 5.38
N ALA A 133 10.58 31.70 6.65
CA ALA A 133 9.94 32.51 7.69
C ALA A 133 10.93 33.48 8.34
N TYR A 134 10.47 34.69 8.65
CA TYR A 134 11.30 35.82 9.07
C TYR A 134 10.72 36.54 10.28
N ASP A 135 11.57 37.19 11.06
CA ASP A 135 11.15 38.13 12.11
C ASP A 135 10.66 39.47 11.52
N GLY A 136 10.18 40.37 12.39
CA GLY A 136 9.70 41.70 11.99
C GLY A 136 10.75 42.57 11.30
N ASN A 137 12.03 42.35 11.61
CA ASN A 137 13.18 43.06 11.05
C ASN A 137 13.67 42.45 9.73
N GLY A 138 13.11 41.32 9.30
CA GLY A 138 13.46 40.63 8.07
C GLY A 138 14.60 39.62 8.18
N LYS A 139 15.02 39.25 9.39
CA LYS A 139 16.00 38.17 9.62
C LYS A 139 15.34 36.82 9.36
N LEU A 140 16.01 35.95 8.59
CA LEU A 140 15.56 34.58 8.34
C LEU A 140 15.62 33.76 9.64
N LEU A 141 14.52 33.11 9.99
CA LEU A 141 14.37 32.30 11.20
C LEU A 141 14.28 30.81 10.87
N VAL A 142 13.41 30.44 9.93
CA VAL A 142 13.10 29.04 9.61
C VAL A 142 12.99 28.84 8.10
N THR A 143 13.38 27.67 7.62
CA THR A 143 13.16 27.20 6.26
C THR A 143 12.50 25.81 6.30
N LYS A 144 11.47 25.59 5.48
CA LYS A 144 10.73 24.32 5.41
C LYS A 144 10.39 23.96 3.97
N THR A 145 10.55 22.70 3.61
CA THR A 145 10.09 22.19 2.31
C THR A 145 8.58 22.00 2.33
N VAL A 146 7.91 22.37 1.24
CA VAL A 146 6.49 22.07 1.00
C VAL A 146 6.39 20.82 0.14
N THR A 147 5.70 19.78 0.62
CA THR A 147 5.44 18.58 -0.18
C THR A 147 4.37 18.90 -1.22
N VAL A 148 4.68 18.71 -2.50
CA VAL A 148 3.69 18.82 -3.58
C VAL A 148 3.12 17.44 -3.88
N THR A 149 1.80 17.33 -3.91
CA THR A 149 1.07 16.10 -4.22
C THR A 149 0.07 16.37 -5.33
N LYS A 150 -0.24 15.39 -6.16
CA LYS A 150 -1.38 15.49 -7.08
C LYS A 150 -2.63 15.06 -6.34
N ASP A 151 -3.73 15.82 -6.45
CA ASP A 151 -5.05 15.31 -6.04
C ASP A 151 -5.50 14.30 -7.11
N THR A 152 -4.86 13.13 -7.15
CA THR A 152 -5.40 12.01 -7.92
C THR A 152 -6.65 11.56 -7.19
N PRO A 153 -7.85 11.61 -7.82
CA PRO A 153 -8.97 10.88 -7.27
C PRO A 153 -8.50 9.42 -7.17
N VAL A 154 -8.49 8.88 -5.96
CA VAL A 154 -8.31 7.44 -5.79
C VAL A 154 -9.54 6.83 -6.46
N LEU A 155 -9.41 6.41 -7.70
CA LEU A 155 -10.44 5.67 -8.41
C LEU A 155 -10.59 4.36 -7.65
N LYS A 156 -11.68 4.26 -6.89
CA LYS A 156 -11.91 3.12 -6.00
C LYS A 156 -12.61 2.08 -6.84
N GLY A 157 -11.96 0.94 -7.05
CA GLY A 157 -12.54 -0.24 -7.67
C GLY A 157 -12.16 -1.47 -6.87
N SER A 158 -13.11 -2.38 -6.63
CA SER A 158 -12.81 -3.63 -5.92
C SER A 158 -13.57 -4.80 -6.52
N ILE A 159 -12.88 -5.92 -6.76
CA ILE A 159 -13.52 -7.21 -7.04
C ILE A 159 -14.06 -7.76 -5.72
N SER A 160 -15.36 -7.59 -5.50
CA SER A 160 -16.05 -7.98 -4.27
C SER A 160 -16.03 -9.49 -4.07
N SER A 161 -16.36 -10.26 -5.11
CA SER A 161 -16.38 -11.73 -5.05
C SER A 161 -16.07 -12.37 -6.40
N LEU A 162 -15.53 -13.59 -6.34
CA LEU A 162 -15.45 -14.52 -7.48
C LEU A 162 -16.04 -15.85 -7.01
N THR A 163 -16.88 -16.45 -7.86
CA THR A 163 -17.37 -17.82 -7.66
C THR A 163 -16.23 -18.79 -7.97
N PRO A 164 -15.96 -19.80 -7.13
CA PRO A 164 -14.95 -20.82 -7.42
C PRO A 164 -15.22 -21.49 -8.78
N PHE A 165 -14.21 -21.54 -9.64
CA PHE A 165 -14.33 -22.07 -11.00
C PHE A 165 -14.28 -23.60 -11.01
N GLN A 166 -15.25 -24.25 -11.66
CA GLN A 166 -15.30 -25.70 -11.82
C GLN A 166 -14.68 -26.13 -13.15
N LEU A 167 -13.42 -26.57 -13.11
CA LEU A 167 -12.71 -27.03 -14.30
C LEU A 167 -13.48 -28.16 -15.02
N GLY A 168 -13.65 -28.02 -16.33
CA GLY A 168 -14.39 -28.98 -17.17
C GLY A 168 -15.91 -28.83 -17.17
N LYS A 169 -16.51 -28.10 -16.20
CA LYS A 169 -17.94 -27.80 -16.15
C LYS A 169 -18.22 -26.35 -16.57
N ASP A 170 -17.52 -25.40 -15.95
CA ASP A 170 -17.77 -23.98 -16.15
C ASP A 170 -17.17 -23.45 -17.45
N SER A 171 -17.88 -22.48 -18.04
CA SER A 171 -17.39 -21.74 -19.20
C SER A 171 -16.83 -20.36 -18.84
N TYR A 172 -17.31 -19.79 -17.73
CA TYR A 172 -17.02 -18.41 -17.33
C TYR A 172 -16.55 -18.36 -15.88
N ILE A 173 -15.60 -17.48 -15.60
CA ILE A 173 -15.40 -16.95 -14.25
C ILE A 173 -16.51 -15.93 -14.01
N THR A 174 -17.20 -16.06 -12.89
CA THR A 174 -18.27 -15.15 -12.51
C THR A 174 -17.97 -14.50 -11.16
N GLY A 175 -18.51 -13.30 -10.94
CA GLY A 175 -18.26 -12.56 -9.72
C GLY A 175 -18.97 -11.22 -9.70
N THR A 176 -18.66 -10.42 -8.69
CA THR A 176 -19.19 -9.06 -8.53
C THR A 176 -18.09 -8.06 -8.21
N PHE A 177 -18.34 -6.80 -8.52
CA PHE A 177 -17.43 -5.70 -8.25
C PHE A 177 -18.18 -4.44 -7.83
N THR A 178 -17.45 -3.54 -7.17
CA THR A 178 -17.93 -2.20 -6.81
C THR A 178 -16.96 -1.13 -7.27
N GLY A 179 -17.47 0.10 -7.42
CA GLY A 179 -16.68 1.27 -7.75
C GLY A 179 -16.34 1.37 -9.25
N ASP A 180 -15.27 2.09 -9.57
CA ASP A 180 -14.98 2.60 -10.92
C ASP A 180 -14.34 1.57 -11.87
N ILE A 181 -14.65 0.27 -11.72
CA ILE A 181 -14.15 -0.78 -12.61
C ILE A 181 -14.98 -0.78 -13.90
N VAL A 182 -14.30 -0.72 -15.04
CA VAL A 182 -14.94 -0.81 -16.37
C VAL A 182 -14.42 -1.96 -17.21
N LYS A 183 -13.26 -2.52 -16.85
CA LYS A 183 -12.62 -3.64 -17.56
C LYS A 183 -12.02 -4.65 -16.60
N VAL A 184 -11.95 -5.90 -17.04
CA VAL A 184 -11.18 -6.96 -16.35
C VAL A 184 -10.31 -7.74 -17.35
N GLU A 185 -9.22 -8.31 -16.84
CA GLU A 185 -8.23 -9.12 -17.57
C GLU A 185 -7.97 -10.40 -16.78
N LEU A 186 -7.90 -11.54 -17.46
CA LEU A 186 -7.46 -12.79 -16.85
C LEU A 186 -5.95 -12.97 -17.07
N GLN A 187 -5.23 -13.36 -16.04
CA GLN A 187 -3.81 -13.71 -16.11
C GLN A 187 -3.63 -15.17 -15.68
N ILE A 188 -2.88 -15.94 -16.47
CA ILE A 188 -2.52 -17.32 -16.15
C ILE A 188 -1.00 -17.41 -16.14
N ASN A 189 -0.40 -17.84 -15.03
CA ASN A 189 1.07 -17.79 -14.85
C ASN A 189 1.65 -16.40 -15.17
N GLU A 190 1.00 -15.34 -14.68
CA GLU A 190 1.35 -13.93 -14.94
C GLU A 190 1.25 -13.48 -16.41
N VAL A 191 0.85 -14.35 -17.34
CA VAL A 191 0.65 -13.99 -18.75
C VAL A 191 -0.74 -13.38 -18.92
N PRO A 192 -0.85 -12.10 -19.33
CA PRO A 192 -2.13 -11.45 -19.51
C PRO A 192 -2.86 -11.93 -20.76
N LEU A 193 -4.17 -12.10 -20.65
CA LEU A 193 -5.07 -12.40 -21.75
C LEU A 193 -5.87 -11.16 -22.16
N GLN A 194 -6.91 -11.36 -22.98
CA GLN A 194 -7.74 -10.26 -23.47
C GLN A 194 -8.45 -9.52 -22.33
N ARG A 195 -8.44 -8.18 -22.40
CA ARG A 195 -9.32 -7.34 -21.57
C ARG A 195 -10.75 -7.35 -22.11
N ILE A 196 -11.71 -7.51 -21.22
CA ILE A 196 -13.14 -7.38 -21.53
C ILE A 196 -13.75 -6.22 -20.73
N ASN A 197 -14.79 -5.60 -21.28
CA ASN A 197 -15.58 -4.62 -20.56
C ASN A 197 -16.50 -5.32 -19.56
N VAL A 198 -16.74 -4.69 -18.42
CA VAL A 198 -17.70 -5.14 -17.41
C VAL A 198 -18.63 -3.99 -17.01
N THR A 199 -19.89 -4.31 -16.72
CA THR A 199 -20.94 -3.35 -16.37
C THR A 199 -21.80 -3.90 -15.23
N ASP A 200 -22.61 -3.03 -14.65
CA ASP A 200 -23.68 -3.41 -13.70
C ASP A 200 -23.17 -4.15 -12.45
N GLY A 201 -21.92 -3.92 -12.05
CA GLY A 201 -21.31 -4.56 -10.89
C GLY A 201 -21.09 -6.07 -11.02
N THR A 202 -21.18 -6.64 -12.23
CA THR A 202 -21.04 -8.08 -12.47
C THR A 202 -19.84 -8.42 -13.34
N ILE A 203 -19.22 -9.56 -13.04
CA ILE A 203 -18.11 -10.11 -13.82
C ILE A 203 -18.59 -11.38 -14.50
N LYS A 204 -18.34 -11.50 -15.81
CA LYS A 204 -18.52 -12.71 -16.60
C LYS A 204 -17.41 -12.84 -17.63
N TYR A 205 -16.29 -13.46 -17.24
CA TYR A 205 -15.12 -13.63 -18.08
C TYR A 205 -15.09 -15.03 -18.69
N TYR A 206 -15.06 -15.14 -20.03
CA TYR A 206 -14.99 -16.44 -20.70
C TYR A 206 -13.61 -17.07 -20.55
N ALA A 207 -13.49 -18.14 -19.75
CA ALA A 207 -12.21 -18.70 -19.33
C ALA A 207 -11.98 -20.15 -19.78
N LYS A 208 -13.04 -20.84 -20.26
CA LYS A 208 -13.00 -22.25 -20.68
C LYS A 208 -11.82 -22.64 -21.59
N PRO A 209 -11.48 -21.87 -22.64
CA PRO A 209 -10.41 -22.28 -23.53
C PRO A 209 -9.02 -22.08 -22.89
N ASN A 210 -8.91 -21.27 -21.83
CA ASN A 210 -7.63 -20.86 -21.27
C ASN A 210 -7.25 -21.63 -19.99
N ILE A 211 -8.19 -21.87 -19.09
CA ILE A 211 -7.93 -22.62 -17.85
C ILE A 211 -7.96 -24.13 -18.16
N LYS A 212 -6.81 -24.79 -18.07
CA LYS A 212 -6.64 -26.23 -18.38
C LYS A 212 -6.29 -27.09 -17.17
N THR A 213 -5.67 -26.49 -16.16
CA THR A 213 -5.28 -27.14 -14.92
C THR A 213 -5.75 -26.30 -13.74
N THR A 214 -5.79 -26.90 -12.56
CA THR A 214 -6.03 -26.18 -11.30
C THR A 214 -4.72 -25.84 -10.56
N THR A 215 -3.58 -26.17 -11.16
CA THR A 215 -2.24 -25.93 -10.58
C THR A 215 -1.61 -24.66 -11.08
N ASP A 216 -2.02 -24.18 -12.27
CA ASP A 216 -1.61 -22.87 -12.77
C ASP A 216 -2.21 -21.76 -11.88
N PRO A 217 -1.42 -20.79 -11.40
CA PRO A 217 -1.94 -19.57 -10.79
C PRO A 217 -2.81 -18.80 -11.79
N VAL A 218 -4.04 -18.49 -11.37
CA VAL A 218 -5.01 -17.74 -12.16
C VAL A 218 -5.48 -16.52 -11.39
N VAL A 219 -5.27 -15.33 -11.94
CA VAL A 219 -5.62 -14.06 -11.30
C VAL A 219 -6.49 -13.24 -12.24
N LEU A 220 -7.58 -12.66 -11.71
CA LEU A 220 -8.37 -11.67 -12.42
C LEU A 220 -7.98 -10.26 -11.95
N VAL A 221 -7.60 -9.40 -12.88
CA VAL A 221 -7.20 -8.00 -12.62
C VAL A 221 -8.27 -7.06 -13.19
N ALA A 222 -8.67 -6.06 -12.41
CA ALA A 222 -9.69 -5.08 -12.77
C ALA A 222 -9.08 -3.69 -12.99
N PHE A 223 -9.62 -2.98 -13.98
CA PHE A 223 -9.11 -1.71 -14.46
C PHE A 223 -10.21 -0.63 -14.49
N ASN A 224 -9.81 0.59 -14.19
CA ASN A 224 -10.66 1.77 -14.30
C ASN A 224 -10.71 2.32 -15.74
N ALA A 225 -11.49 3.40 -15.96
CA ALA A 225 -11.64 4.02 -17.27
C ALA A 225 -10.33 4.65 -17.82
N ALA A 226 -9.40 5.02 -16.94
CA ALA A 226 -8.07 5.48 -17.31
C ALA A 226 -7.12 4.34 -17.72
N GLY A 227 -7.53 3.08 -17.52
CA GLY A 227 -6.75 1.90 -17.84
C GLY A 227 -5.76 1.48 -16.74
N GLU A 228 -5.86 2.05 -15.55
CA GLU A 228 -5.04 1.68 -14.39
C GLU A 228 -5.64 0.47 -13.67
N ALA A 229 -4.78 -0.43 -13.19
CA ALA A 229 -5.21 -1.57 -12.38
C ALA A 229 -5.62 -1.07 -10.98
N VAL A 230 -6.85 -1.37 -10.57
CA VAL A 230 -7.44 -0.89 -9.30
C VAL A 230 -7.77 -2.02 -8.33
N SER A 231 -7.85 -3.27 -8.80
CA SER A 231 -8.08 -4.44 -7.96
C SER A 231 -7.57 -5.70 -8.66
N SER A 232 -7.20 -6.71 -7.88
CA SER A 232 -6.95 -8.06 -8.38
C SER A 232 -7.50 -9.08 -7.40
N LYS A 233 -7.85 -10.27 -7.90
CA LYS A 233 -8.31 -11.37 -7.07
C LYS A 233 -7.95 -12.70 -7.70
N GLU A 234 -7.42 -13.60 -6.89
CA GLU A 234 -7.14 -14.97 -7.31
C GLU A 234 -8.44 -15.70 -7.63
N VAL A 235 -8.44 -16.42 -8.75
CA VAL A 235 -9.52 -17.32 -9.12
C VAL A 235 -9.29 -18.63 -8.38
N THR A 236 -10.13 -18.89 -7.38
CA THR A 236 -10.11 -20.17 -6.69
C THR A 236 -10.80 -21.22 -7.55
N PHE A 237 -10.31 -22.45 -7.46
CA PHE A 237 -10.98 -23.60 -8.05
C PHE A 237 -11.87 -24.22 -6.98
N ALA A 238 -13.09 -24.61 -7.37
CA ALA A 238 -13.84 -25.51 -6.50
C ALA A 238 -12.95 -26.73 -6.30
N SER A 239 -12.57 -27.01 -5.04
CA SER A 239 -11.94 -28.28 -4.71
C SER A 239 -12.81 -29.35 -5.34
N THR A 240 -12.22 -30.28 -6.09
CA THR A 240 -12.92 -31.51 -6.51
C THR A 240 -13.25 -32.41 -5.31
N GLY A 241 -13.36 -31.81 -4.11
CA GLY A 241 -13.71 -32.42 -2.85
C GLY A 241 -15.03 -33.14 -3.01
N THR A 242 -14.90 -34.46 -2.94
CA THR A 242 -15.83 -35.50 -3.35
C THR A 242 -15.83 -35.77 -4.85
N THR A 243 -14.91 -36.63 -5.28
CA THR A 243 -15.17 -37.59 -6.36
C THR A 243 -16.38 -38.44 -5.95
N ASN A 244 -17.58 -37.88 -6.08
CA ASN A 244 -18.81 -38.60 -5.80
C ASN A 244 -19.02 -39.56 -6.96
N GLY A 245 -18.54 -40.78 -6.82
CA GLY A 245 -18.64 -41.80 -7.85
C GLY A 245 -18.11 -43.12 -7.32
N ASP A 246 -18.73 -44.20 -7.79
CA ASP A 246 -18.34 -45.55 -7.43
C ASP A 246 -18.14 -46.38 -8.71
N VAL A 247 -17.41 -47.47 -8.58
CA VAL A 247 -17.26 -48.49 -9.60
C VAL A 247 -17.34 -49.88 -8.96
N THR A 248 -18.10 -50.77 -9.58
CA THR A 248 -18.12 -52.19 -9.28
C THR A 248 -17.63 -52.95 -10.51
N VAL A 249 -16.98 -54.10 -10.28
CA VAL A 249 -16.43 -54.96 -11.34
C VAL A 249 -16.95 -56.37 -11.16
N ASN A 250 -17.40 -56.98 -12.25
CA ASN A 250 -17.73 -58.39 -12.28
C ASN A 250 -16.43 -59.22 -12.37
N PRO A 251 -16.40 -60.45 -11.83
CA PRO A 251 -15.30 -61.36 -12.07
C PRO A 251 -15.06 -61.58 -13.56
N PHE A 252 -13.79 -61.66 -13.95
CA PHE A 252 -13.36 -61.97 -15.31
C PHE A 252 -13.10 -63.47 -15.45
N LEU A 253 -13.87 -64.16 -16.32
CA LEU A 253 -13.75 -65.59 -16.54
C LEU A 253 -12.70 -65.88 -17.63
N LEU A 254 -11.55 -66.42 -17.23
CA LEU A 254 -10.42 -66.71 -18.12
C LEU A 254 -10.82 -67.74 -19.19
N GLY A 255 -10.47 -67.45 -20.45
CA GLY A 255 -10.78 -68.30 -21.60
C GLY A 255 -12.22 -68.16 -22.13
N LYS A 256 -13.11 -67.48 -21.40
CA LYS A 256 -14.49 -67.20 -21.83
C LYS A 256 -14.72 -65.72 -22.15
N ASP A 257 -14.27 -64.83 -21.27
CA ASP A 257 -14.56 -63.41 -21.39
C ASP A 257 -13.53 -62.67 -22.26
N GLY A 258 -14.02 -61.71 -23.05
CA GLY A 258 -13.18 -60.77 -23.79
C GLY A 258 -12.96 -59.43 -23.08
N TYR A 259 -13.83 -59.10 -22.12
CA TYR A 259 -13.94 -57.78 -21.50
C TYR A 259 -14.13 -57.92 -20.00
N VAL A 260 -13.47 -57.05 -19.23
CA VAL A 260 -13.90 -56.75 -17.85
C VAL A 260 -15.14 -55.86 -17.94
N LYS A 261 -16.21 -56.24 -17.25
CA LYS A 261 -17.48 -55.50 -17.23
C LYS A 261 -17.81 -55.11 -15.80
N GLY A 262 -18.60 -54.07 -15.63
CA GLY A 262 -19.00 -53.59 -14.32
C GLY A 262 -19.94 -52.41 -14.41
N GLN A 263 -20.19 -51.78 -13.27
CA GLN A 263 -21.03 -50.59 -13.16
C GLN A 263 -20.29 -49.40 -12.59
N PHE A 264 -20.69 -48.19 -12.96
CA PHE A 264 -20.18 -46.92 -12.44
C PHE A 264 -21.32 -45.99 -12.08
N THR A 265 -21.06 -45.07 -11.15
CA THR A 265 -22.00 -44.02 -10.74
C THR A 265 -21.29 -42.69 -10.56
N GLY A 266 -22.07 -41.61 -10.47
CA GLY A 266 -21.55 -40.29 -10.17
C GLY A 266 -20.60 -39.75 -11.22
N ASP A 267 -19.48 -39.16 -10.79
CA ASP A 267 -18.55 -38.40 -11.64
C ASP A 267 -17.55 -39.29 -12.43
N VAL A 268 -17.71 -40.61 -12.44
CA VAL A 268 -16.85 -41.52 -13.23
C VAL A 268 -17.03 -41.23 -14.72
N ALA A 269 -15.93 -40.81 -15.38
CA ALA A 269 -15.91 -40.50 -16.80
C ALA A 269 -14.89 -41.33 -17.59
N LYS A 270 -13.87 -41.87 -16.91
CA LYS A 270 -12.82 -42.67 -17.52
C LYS A 270 -12.43 -43.85 -16.62
N ILE A 271 -11.92 -44.93 -17.21
CA ILE A 271 -11.41 -46.11 -16.50
C ILE A 271 -10.10 -46.62 -17.14
N SER A 272 -9.26 -47.29 -16.35
CA SER A 272 -8.13 -48.07 -16.86
C SER A 272 -7.94 -49.37 -16.06
N LEU A 273 -7.43 -50.41 -16.72
CA LEU A 273 -6.95 -51.60 -16.04
C LEU A 273 -5.44 -51.53 -15.78
N THR A 274 -5.00 -52.03 -14.63
CA THR A 274 -3.60 -52.33 -14.35
C THR A 274 -3.46 -53.84 -14.15
N VAL A 275 -2.59 -54.49 -14.93
CA VAL A 275 -2.33 -55.94 -14.83
C VAL A 275 -0.86 -56.12 -14.50
N LYS A 276 -0.53 -56.80 -13.40
CA LYS A 276 0.86 -56.99 -12.93
C LYS A 276 1.66 -55.67 -12.91
N GLN A 277 1.07 -54.62 -12.36
CA GLN A 277 1.62 -53.25 -12.28
C GLN A 277 1.78 -52.51 -13.62
N ALA A 278 1.47 -53.14 -14.77
CA ALA A 278 1.45 -52.45 -16.05
C ALA A 278 0.06 -51.80 -16.29
N LYS A 279 0.03 -50.47 -16.27
CA LYS A 279 -1.18 -49.68 -16.54
C LYS A 279 -1.51 -49.71 -18.04
N GLY A 280 -2.73 -50.12 -18.36
CA GLY A 280 -3.30 -50.08 -19.71
C GLY A 280 -3.78 -48.68 -20.13
N SER A 281 -4.38 -48.59 -21.31
CA SER A 281 -4.97 -47.35 -21.81
C SER A 281 -6.08 -46.85 -20.89
N THR A 282 -6.19 -45.52 -20.75
CA THR A 282 -7.35 -44.90 -20.09
C THR A 282 -8.43 -44.65 -21.14
N ILE A 283 -9.61 -45.23 -20.96
CA ILE A 283 -10.74 -45.10 -21.88
C ILE A 283 -11.90 -44.36 -21.22
N SER A 284 -12.75 -43.70 -22.00
CA SER A 284 -13.99 -43.11 -21.48
C SER A 284 -15.03 -44.21 -21.22
N VAL A 285 -15.81 -44.04 -20.15
CA VAL A 285 -17.04 -44.84 -19.95
C VAL A 285 -18.19 -44.27 -20.80
N PRO A 286 -19.28 -45.02 -21.05
CA PRO A 286 -20.45 -44.49 -21.73
C PRO A 286 -21.01 -43.22 -21.06
N THR A 287 -21.60 -42.32 -21.84
CA THR A 287 -22.21 -41.09 -21.30
C THR A 287 -23.58 -41.32 -20.66
N ILE A 288 -24.17 -42.51 -20.85
CA ILE A 288 -25.49 -42.89 -20.34
C ILE A 288 -25.41 -44.33 -19.80
N GLY A 289 -25.99 -44.56 -18.63
CA GLY A 289 -26.14 -45.87 -18.01
C GLY A 289 -25.04 -46.16 -16.99
N PRO A 290 -25.24 -47.16 -16.12
CA PRO A 290 -24.21 -47.52 -15.15
C PRO A 290 -23.15 -48.45 -15.77
N ASP A 291 -23.44 -49.16 -16.85
CA ASP A 291 -22.56 -50.25 -17.29
C ASP A 291 -21.35 -49.77 -18.10
N PHE A 292 -20.18 -50.38 -17.87
CA PHE A 292 -18.98 -50.23 -18.70
C PHE A 292 -18.42 -51.57 -19.15
N GLN A 293 -17.57 -51.52 -20.18
CA GLN A 293 -16.74 -52.64 -20.59
C GLN A 293 -15.33 -52.18 -20.97
N TYR A 294 -14.32 -52.95 -20.58
CA TYR A 294 -12.92 -52.71 -20.91
C TYR A 294 -12.34 -53.98 -21.54
N TYR A 295 -11.83 -53.88 -22.77
CA TYR A 295 -11.27 -55.04 -23.47
C TYR A 295 -10.02 -55.55 -22.76
N ALA A 296 -10.04 -56.79 -22.29
CA ALA A 296 -9.01 -57.36 -21.43
C ALA A 296 -8.48 -58.71 -21.90
N LYS A 297 -9.04 -59.28 -22.97
CA LYS A 297 -8.67 -60.62 -23.50
C LYS A 297 -7.18 -60.81 -23.73
N THR A 298 -6.49 -59.76 -24.20
CA THR A 298 -5.05 -59.80 -24.50
C THR A 298 -4.19 -59.39 -23.30
N LEU A 299 -4.80 -58.84 -22.26
CA LEU A 299 -4.13 -58.28 -21.08
C LEU A 299 -4.08 -59.28 -19.93
N ILE A 300 -5.20 -59.95 -19.63
CA ILE A 300 -5.33 -60.93 -18.54
C ILE A 300 -5.14 -62.33 -19.13
N LYS A 301 -4.07 -63.03 -18.72
CA LYS A 301 -3.65 -64.31 -19.31
C LYS A 301 -3.62 -65.48 -18.32
N ASN A 302 -3.53 -65.20 -17.02
CA ASN A 302 -3.49 -66.24 -15.98
C ASN A 302 -4.43 -65.91 -14.83
N ARG A 303 -4.94 -66.94 -14.15
CA ARG A 303 -5.75 -66.79 -12.93
C ARG A 303 -4.97 -66.14 -11.77
N THR A 304 -3.64 -66.16 -11.84
CA THR A 304 -2.73 -65.54 -10.87
C THR A 304 -2.36 -64.11 -11.23
N ASP A 305 -2.88 -63.54 -12.33
CA ASP A 305 -2.62 -62.15 -12.67
C ASP A 305 -3.31 -61.22 -11.66
N GLU A 306 -2.55 -60.31 -11.05
CA GLU A 306 -3.12 -59.24 -10.23
C GLU A 306 -3.71 -58.16 -11.14
N VAL A 307 -5.03 -57.95 -11.05
CA VAL A 307 -5.77 -57.02 -11.91
C VAL A 307 -6.53 -56.02 -11.05
N THR A 308 -6.31 -54.74 -11.30
CA THR A 308 -7.12 -53.66 -10.72
C THR A 308 -7.74 -52.81 -11.81
N LEU A 309 -8.92 -52.24 -11.51
CA LEU A 309 -9.57 -51.22 -12.31
C LEU A 309 -9.58 -49.92 -11.53
N THR A 310 -9.05 -48.86 -12.14
CA THR A 310 -9.08 -47.51 -11.58
C THR A 310 -10.07 -46.66 -12.38
N ALA A 311 -11.01 -46.04 -11.67
CA ALA A 311 -11.95 -45.06 -12.20
C ALA A 311 -11.45 -43.64 -11.98
N TYR A 312 -11.68 -42.77 -12.97
CA TYR A 312 -11.26 -41.38 -12.97
C TYR A 312 -12.41 -40.46 -13.33
N ASN A 313 -12.35 -39.23 -12.84
CA ASN A 313 -13.22 -38.16 -13.28
C ASN A 313 -12.82 -37.67 -14.69
N ALA A 314 -13.62 -36.76 -15.27
CA ALA A 314 -13.37 -36.26 -16.62
C ALA A 314 -11.97 -35.61 -16.79
N LEU A 315 -11.43 -35.04 -15.72
CA LEU A 315 -10.13 -34.37 -15.66
C LEU A 315 -8.95 -35.34 -15.43
N GLY A 316 -9.23 -36.63 -15.19
CA GLY A 316 -8.20 -37.64 -14.95
C GLY A 316 -7.78 -37.80 -13.48
N GLY A 317 -8.46 -37.13 -12.54
CA GLY A 317 -8.28 -37.38 -11.12
C GLY A 317 -8.87 -38.74 -10.74
N GLU A 318 -8.14 -39.53 -9.94
CA GLU A 318 -8.58 -40.85 -9.49
C GLU A 318 -9.77 -40.74 -8.52
N ILE A 319 -10.82 -41.53 -8.78
CA ILE A 319 -12.04 -41.63 -7.97
C ILE A 319 -11.93 -42.82 -7.04
N LYS A 320 -11.69 -44.01 -7.60
CA LYS A 320 -11.68 -45.28 -6.89
C LYS A 320 -10.87 -46.32 -7.66
N THR A 321 -10.17 -47.17 -6.94
CA THR A 321 -9.52 -48.38 -7.48
C THR A 321 -10.13 -49.62 -6.84
N VAL A 322 -10.48 -50.62 -7.65
CA VAL A 322 -11.05 -51.90 -7.22
C VAL A 322 -10.28 -53.08 -7.82
N SER A 323 -10.21 -54.19 -7.09
CA SER A 323 -9.65 -55.44 -7.61
C SER A 323 -10.64 -56.11 -8.55
N VAL A 324 -10.16 -56.66 -9.67
CA VAL A 324 -10.95 -57.46 -10.60
C VAL A 324 -10.66 -58.94 -10.33
N PRO A 325 -11.61 -59.72 -9.77
CA PRO A 325 -11.39 -61.14 -9.55
C PRO A 325 -11.21 -61.89 -10.88
N VAL A 326 -10.17 -62.72 -10.99
CA VAL A 326 -9.94 -63.57 -12.16
C VAL A 326 -10.28 -65.01 -11.81
N LEU A 327 -11.27 -65.59 -12.51
CA LEU A 327 -11.77 -66.94 -12.27
C LEU A 327 -11.61 -67.83 -13.49
#